data_AF-A0A662INN5-F1
#
_entry.id   AF-A0A662INN5-F1
#
_cell.length_a   1.000
_cell.length_b   1.000
_cell.length_c   1.000
_cell.angle_alpha   90.00
_cell.angle_beta   90.00
_cell.angle_gamma   90.00
#
_symmetry.space_group_name_H-M   'P 1'
#
loop_
_entity.id
_entity.type
_entity.pdbx_description
1 polymer ?
#
loop_
_entity_poly.entity_id
_entity_poly.type
_entity_poly.pdbx_seq_one_letter_code
_entity_poly.pdbx_strand_id
1 'polypeptide(L)'
;MELKGKIIPKDLEKRLFEIRDRVREIQKTYGSLARWGRPFLFDKEEVAMIIWLNEKMSVSLDELAKLLFVDKTALYRIRKKIEEQGLVSIYNKETNKVEQVQLTLQDCIAITEGLLEAKAKTTITDVTQSKIIQDFLTRPIRKRSIIAGHEVFLSDRDKAQIIRIVQRIMDYMREKGIQPLNPDFWNEDQVLQVIERMYQEGVISQEQKRRWMIKLRAIPAFKNWFEGLMGAATKFAKPVERVIFYKDYLKVKEFWRQGKLTEQEFLVFALHLATRAREGWESGNDLEDAKSSLCGLKWENVSWRGDFREDSITIKIYEHKTNKWWYCDPSWLDVEISQLLRKYAREKGSIIASITKLKSIKDFENWYKRTLRKISKLLELPFTLSPHDIRRSGLSILAELGVPLEIACSDRLALGVGWEDLKTAYVYYLRFSKTTKERVLREIEAAKTAIVS
;
A
#
# COMPACT_ATOMS: atom_id res chain seq x y z
N MET A 1 -28.22 27.15 -17.66
CA MET A 1 -29.00 28.16 -18.41
C MET A 1 -30.47 28.10 -18.01
N GLU A 2 -31.14 29.25 -17.96
CA GLU A 2 -32.58 29.36 -17.75
C GLU A 2 -33.25 29.85 -19.05
N LEU A 3 -34.32 29.17 -19.48
CA LEU A 3 -35.17 29.61 -20.58
C LEU A 3 -36.56 29.90 -19.99
N LYS A 4 -36.92 31.19 -19.87
CA LYS A 4 -38.17 31.70 -19.27
C LYS A 4 -38.65 30.92 -18.02
N GLY A 5 -37.88 30.93 -16.93
CA GLY A 5 -38.28 30.28 -15.68
C GLY A 5 -37.99 28.78 -15.61
N LYS A 6 -37.51 28.15 -16.69
CA LYS A 6 -37.17 26.72 -16.72
C LYS A 6 -35.65 26.53 -16.70
N ILE A 7 -35.16 25.90 -15.64
CA ILE A 7 -33.73 25.54 -15.50
C ILE A 7 -33.46 24.32 -16.36
N ILE A 8 -32.63 24.48 -17.39
CA ILE A 8 -32.25 23.38 -18.29
C ILE A 8 -31.11 22.57 -17.64
N PRO A 9 -31.18 21.23 -17.62
CA PRO A 9 -30.08 20.40 -17.15
C PRO A 9 -28.77 20.75 -17.88
N LYS A 10 -27.67 20.94 -17.13
CA LYS A 10 -26.37 21.40 -17.68
C LYS A 10 -25.86 20.53 -18.84
N ASP A 11 -26.23 19.26 -18.84
CA ASP A 11 -25.80 18.30 -19.85
C ASP A 11 -26.50 18.51 -21.19
N LEU A 12 -27.80 18.84 -21.13
CA LEU A 12 -28.57 19.24 -22.31
C LEU A 12 -28.14 20.63 -22.76
N GLU A 13 -27.83 21.54 -21.83
CA GLU A 13 -27.31 22.89 -22.13
C GLU A 13 -26.02 22.84 -22.96
N LYS A 14 -25.05 22.00 -22.59
CA LYS A 14 -23.80 21.86 -23.37
C LYS A 14 -24.08 21.42 -24.81
N ARG A 15 -24.94 20.42 -24.99
CA ARG A 15 -25.26 19.89 -26.33
C ARG A 15 -26.10 20.86 -27.16
N LEU A 16 -26.99 21.63 -26.53
CA LEU A 16 -27.70 22.74 -27.19
C LEU A 16 -26.72 23.82 -27.68
N PHE A 17 -25.67 24.13 -26.91
CA PHE A 17 -24.64 25.06 -27.37
C PHE A 17 -23.79 24.50 -28.50
N GLU A 18 -23.48 23.20 -28.50
CA GLU A 18 -22.81 22.54 -29.63
C GLU A 18 -23.65 22.64 -30.93
N ILE A 19 -24.97 22.38 -30.86
CA ILE A 19 -25.88 22.56 -32.00
C ILE A 19 -25.90 24.02 -32.45
N ARG A 20 -26.03 24.96 -31.50
CA ARG A 20 -26.07 26.41 -31.77
C ARG A 20 -24.81 26.89 -32.49
N ASP A 21 -23.65 26.54 -31.96
CA ASP A 21 -22.37 27.00 -32.49
C ASP A 21 -22.12 26.40 -33.87
N ARG A 22 -22.53 25.15 -34.08
CA ARG A 22 -22.55 24.49 -35.39
C ARG A 22 -23.48 25.18 -36.39
N VAL A 23 -24.71 25.54 -36.00
CA VAL A 23 -25.65 26.27 -36.87
C VAL A 23 -25.05 27.60 -37.31
N ARG A 24 -24.42 28.34 -36.38
CA ARG A 24 -23.74 29.60 -36.69
C ARG A 24 -22.59 29.42 -37.67
N GLU A 25 -21.79 28.37 -37.51
CA GLU A 25 -20.70 28.05 -38.43
C GLU A 25 -21.21 27.70 -39.84
N ILE A 26 -22.29 26.92 -39.94
CA ILE A 26 -22.94 26.62 -41.22
C ILE A 26 -23.48 27.90 -41.86
N GLN A 27 -24.17 28.77 -41.11
CA GLN A 27 -24.67 30.04 -41.62
C GLN A 27 -23.54 30.98 -42.06
N LYS A 28 -22.41 31.01 -41.33
CA LYS A 28 -21.24 31.79 -41.71
C LYS A 28 -20.62 31.28 -43.02
N THR A 29 -20.57 29.97 -43.21
CA THR A 29 -19.92 29.32 -44.38
C THR A 29 -20.80 29.37 -45.63
N TYR A 30 -22.10 29.08 -45.49
CA TYR A 30 -23.03 28.93 -46.62
C TYR A 30 -24.02 30.10 -46.76
N GLY A 31 -24.00 31.08 -45.85
CA GLY A 31 -24.90 32.22 -45.79
C GLY A 31 -26.26 31.93 -45.15
N SER A 32 -26.83 30.73 -45.34
CA SER A 32 -28.06 30.31 -44.67
C SER A 32 -28.17 28.79 -44.58
N LEU A 33 -29.03 28.28 -43.67
CA LEU A 33 -29.33 26.85 -43.59
C LEU A 33 -30.05 26.33 -44.85
N ALA A 34 -30.78 27.18 -45.57
CA ALA A 34 -31.40 26.82 -46.84
C ALA A 34 -30.35 26.56 -47.93
N ARG A 35 -29.26 27.35 -47.95
CA ARG A 35 -28.12 27.15 -48.86
C ARG A 35 -27.27 25.92 -48.49
N TRP A 36 -27.23 25.56 -47.22
CA TRP A 36 -26.62 24.31 -46.75
C TRP A 36 -27.35 23.06 -47.28
N GLY A 37 -28.69 23.13 -47.42
CA GLY A 37 -29.49 22.10 -48.11
C GLY A 37 -29.58 20.75 -47.39
N ARG A 38 -29.06 20.63 -46.16
CA ARG A 38 -29.07 19.39 -45.36
C ARG A 38 -29.60 19.66 -43.94
N PRO A 39 -30.05 18.64 -43.19
CA PRO A 39 -30.42 18.82 -41.78
C PRO A 39 -29.25 19.38 -40.94
N PHE A 40 -29.58 20.20 -39.94
CA PHE A 40 -28.59 20.77 -39.01
C PHE A 40 -28.42 19.92 -37.74
N LEU A 41 -29.22 18.87 -37.57
CA LEU A 41 -29.14 17.87 -36.50
C LEU A 41 -28.39 16.64 -37.03
N PHE A 42 -27.39 16.18 -36.29
CA PHE A 42 -26.42 15.20 -36.75
C PHE A 42 -26.64 13.81 -36.17
N ASP A 43 -27.39 13.69 -35.09
CA ASP A 43 -27.75 12.41 -34.48
C ASP A 43 -29.16 12.42 -33.90
N LYS A 44 -29.65 11.24 -33.54
CA LYS A 44 -31.00 11.04 -32.97
C LYS A 44 -31.13 11.62 -31.55
N GLU A 45 -30.04 11.76 -30.81
CA GLU A 45 -30.06 12.26 -29.43
C GLU A 45 -30.31 13.77 -29.41
N GLU A 46 -29.75 14.51 -30.38
CA GLU A 46 -30.01 15.94 -30.56
C GLU A 46 -31.47 16.22 -30.88
N VAL A 47 -32.10 15.39 -31.73
CA VAL A 47 -33.54 15.45 -32.00
C VAL A 47 -34.33 15.13 -30.73
N ALA A 48 -34.01 14.02 -30.07
CA ALA A 48 -34.69 13.55 -28.86
C ALA A 48 -34.67 14.59 -27.74
N MET A 49 -33.53 15.25 -27.53
CA MET A 49 -33.36 16.31 -26.53
C MET A 49 -34.26 17.52 -26.81
N ILE A 50 -34.34 17.99 -28.06
CA ILE A 50 -35.18 19.14 -28.44
C ILE A 50 -36.65 18.82 -28.18
N ILE A 51 -37.09 17.61 -28.55
CA ILE A 51 -38.46 17.16 -28.35
C ILE A 51 -38.77 16.98 -26.85
N TRP A 52 -37.85 16.38 -26.08
CA TRP A 52 -38.01 16.21 -24.63
C TRP A 52 -38.13 17.55 -23.91
N LEU A 53 -37.32 18.55 -24.29
CA LEU A 53 -37.41 19.91 -23.72
C LEU A 53 -38.76 20.57 -24.03
N ASN A 54 -39.33 20.30 -25.21
CA ASN A 54 -40.65 20.80 -25.55
C ASN A 54 -41.78 20.08 -24.80
N GLU A 55 -41.75 18.75 -24.75
CA GLU A 55 -42.83 17.93 -24.19
C GLU A 55 -42.80 17.86 -22.66
N LYS A 56 -41.63 17.66 -22.04
CA LYS A 56 -41.50 17.45 -20.58
C LYS A 56 -41.21 18.71 -19.79
N MET A 57 -40.39 19.61 -20.35
CA MET A 57 -40.01 20.87 -19.68
C MET A 57 -40.90 22.05 -20.09
N SER A 58 -41.83 21.84 -21.03
CA SER A 58 -42.72 22.85 -21.60
C SER A 58 -41.99 24.08 -22.17
N VAL A 59 -40.76 23.89 -22.66
CA VAL A 59 -40.01 24.95 -23.34
C VAL A 59 -40.57 25.11 -24.75
N SER A 60 -40.93 26.33 -25.15
CA SER A 60 -41.55 26.52 -26.46
C SER A 60 -40.55 26.28 -27.60
N LEU A 61 -41.01 25.73 -28.73
CA LEU A 61 -40.16 25.58 -29.92
C LEU A 61 -39.64 26.92 -30.45
N ASP A 62 -40.36 28.02 -30.20
CA ASP A 62 -39.89 29.37 -30.54
C ASP A 62 -38.65 29.78 -29.74
N GLU A 63 -38.60 29.44 -28.45
CA GLU A 63 -37.44 29.70 -27.59
C GLU A 63 -36.24 28.82 -27.96
N LEU A 64 -36.48 27.54 -28.23
CA LEU A 64 -35.43 26.64 -28.70
C LEU A 64 -34.90 27.09 -30.07
N ALA A 65 -35.77 27.55 -30.96
CA ALA A 65 -35.37 28.07 -32.27
C ALA A 65 -34.48 29.32 -32.15
N LYS A 66 -34.85 30.26 -31.27
CA LYS A 66 -34.05 31.45 -30.95
C LYS A 66 -32.68 31.08 -30.37
N LEU A 67 -32.64 30.12 -29.44
CA LEU A 67 -31.39 29.66 -28.85
C LEU A 67 -30.45 29.04 -29.90
N LEU A 68 -31.00 28.24 -30.82
CA LEU A 68 -30.25 27.51 -31.82
C LEU A 68 -29.97 28.31 -33.10
N PHE A 69 -30.46 29.55 -33.21
CA PHE A 69 -30.39 30.39 -34.43
C PHE A 69 -31.02 29.73 -35.68
N VAL A 70 -32.14 29.02 -35.48
CA VAL A 70 -32.90 28.39 -36.57
C VAL A 70 -34.28 29.03 -36.72
N ASP A 71 -34.90 28.88 -37.89
CA ASP A 71 -36.27 29.31 -38.10
C ASP A 71 -37.24 28.44 -37.28
N LYS A 72 -38.18 29.05 -36.56
CA LYS A 72 -39.16 28.32 -35.72
C LYS A 72 -39.92 27.24 -36.51
N THR A 73 -40.25 27.52 -37.77
CA THR A 73 -40.96 26.58 -38.65
C THR A 73 -40.16 25.32 -38.92
N ALA A 74 -38.82 25.37 -38.86
CA ALA A 74 -37.97 24.19 -39.01
C ALA A 74 -38.16 23.21 -37.86
N LEU A 75 -38.18 23.70 -36.60
CA LEU A 75 -38.43 22.85 -35.43
C LEU A 75 -39.88 22.34 -35.41
N TYR A 76 -40.86 23.16 -35.79
CA TYR A 76 -42.26 22.71 -35.93
C TYR A 76 -42.40 21.60 -36.97
N ARG A 77 -41.72 21.69 -38.12
CA ARG A 77 -41.73 20.64 -39.14
C ARG A 77 -41.09 19.34 -38.65
N ILE A 78 -39.99 19.43 -37.89
CA ILE A 78 -39.34 18.26 -37.29
C ILE A 78 -40.30 17.57 -36.32
N ARG A 79 -40.90 18.32 -35.39
CA ARG A 79 -41.88 17.79 -34.43
C ARG A 79 -43.08 17.15 -35.15
N LYS A 80 -43.67 17.86 -36.11
CA LYS A 80 -44.83 17.39 -36.87
C LYS A 80 -44.53 16.09 -37.63
N LYS A 81 -43.34 15.96 -38.24
CA LYS A 81 -42.92 14.71 -38.90
C LYS A 81 -42.75 13.53 -37.94
N ILE A 82 -42.26 13.78 -36.73
CA ILE A 82 -42.16 12.76 -35.68
C ILE A 82 -43.56 12.34 -35.20
N GLU A 83 -44.47 13.31 -35.01
CA GLU A 83 -45.86 13.06 -34.59
C GLU A 83 -46.68 12.29 -35.64
N GLU A 84 -46.59 12.69 -36.91
CA GLU A 84 -47.45 12.14 -37.97
C GLU A 84 -46.85 10.90 -38.65
N GLN A 85 -45.52 10.84 -38.78
CA GLN A 85 -44.83 9.84 -39.60
C GLN A 85 -43.85 8.98 -38.81
N GLY A 86 -43.54 9.33 -37.56
CA GLY A 86 -42.54 8.62 -36.74
C GLY A 86 -41.14 8.62 -37.36
N LEU A 87 -40.82 9.64 -38.19
CA LEU A 87 -39.59 9.72 -38.96
C LEU A 87 -38.96 11.11 -38.81
N VAL A 88 -37.63 11.14 -38.74
CA VAL A 88 -36.84 12.39 -38.77
C VAL A 88 -35.65 12.24 -39.71
N SER A 89 -35.28 13.33 -40.38
CA SER A 89 -34.08 13.37 -41.22
C SER A 89 -32.93 14.01 -40.43
N ILE A 90 -31.82 13.28 -40.31
CA ILE A 90 -30.57 13.76 -39.69
C ILE A 90 -29.43 13.71 -40.71
N TYR A 91 -28.38 14.48 -40.47
CA TYR A 91 -27.16 14.47 -41.28
C TYR A 91 -26.06 13.68 -40.59
N ASN A 92 -25.79 12.46 -41.06
CA ASN A 92 -24.73 11.63 -40.51
C ASN A 92 -23.37 12.12 -41.01
N LYS A 93 -22.55 12.66 -40.10
CA LYS A 93 -21.23 13.24 -40.41
C LYS A 93 -20.21 12.18 -40.85
N GLU A 94 -20.33 10.95 -40.36
CA GLU A 94 -19.40 9.86 -40.69
C GLU A 94 -19.64 9.34 -42.12
N THR A 95 -20.91 9.20 -42.51
CA THR A 95 -21.30 8.71 -43.83
C THR A 95 -21.48 9.83 -44.87
N ASN A 96 -21.46 11.09 -44.43
CA ASN A 96 -21.74 12.30 -45.22
C ASN A 96 -23.08 12.24 -45.98
N LYS A 97 -24.08 11.54 -45.43
CA LYS A 97 -25.40 11.34 -46.03
C LYS A 97 -26.53 11.83 -45.13
N VAL A 98 -27.65 12.17 -45.76
CA VAL A 98 -28.91 12.42 -45.04
C VAL A 98 -29.58 11.08 -44.81
N GLU A 99 -29.82 10.74 -43.55
CA GLU A 99 -30.43 9.49 -43.13
C GLU A 99 -31.82 9.77 -42.55
N GLN A 100 -32.80 8.94 -42.90
CA GLN A 100 -34.11 8.94 -42.25
C GLN A 100 -34.08 7.94 -41.10
N VAL A 101 -34.33 8.43 -39.88
CA VAL A 101 -34.33 7.63 -38.66
C VAL A 101 -35.75 7.52 -38.16
N GLN A 102 -36.15 6.29 -37.83
CA GLN A 102 -37.41 6.02 -37.16
C GLN A 102 -37.30 6.46 -35.70
N LEU A 103 -38.16 7.38 -35.31
CA LEU A 103 -38.13 8.01 -33.99
C LEU A 103 -39.54 8.49 -33.63
N THR A 104 -40.13 7.95 -32.57
CA THR A 104 -41.42 8.41 -32.04
C THR A 104 -41.22 9.43 -30.90
N LEU A 105 -42.30 10.10 -30.48
CA LEU A 105 -42.27 10.99 -29.31
C LEU A 105 -41.85 10.24 -28.03
N GLN A 106 -42.33 9.00 -27.85
CA GLN A 106 -41.96 8.18 -26.69
C GLN A 106 -40.48 7.78 -26.74
N ASP A 107 -39.96 7.46 -27.93
CA ASP A 107 -38.53 7.16 -28.10
C ASP A 107 -37.67 8.39 -27.76
N CYS A 108 -38.09 9.59 -28.18
CA CYS A 108 -37.40 10.84 -27.83
C CYS A 108 -37.32 11.04 -26.30
N ILE A 109 -38.42 10.74 -25.61
CA ILE A 109 -38.48 10.84 -24.15
C ILE A 109 -37.55 9.82 -23.51
N ALA A 110 -37.67 8.55 -23.90
CA ALA A 110 -36.89 7.45 -23.33
C ALA A 110 -35.37 7.61 -23.57
N ILE A 111 -34.96 8.08 -24.75
CA ILE A 111 -33.55 8.35 -25.06
C ILE A 111 -33.00 9.44 -24.13
N THR A 112 -33.72 10.54 -23.97
CA THR A 112 -33.25 11.67 -23.17
C THR A 112 -33.26 11.35 -21.67
N GLU A 113 -34.29 10.67 -21.17
CA GLU A 113 -34.37 10.21 -19.78
C GLU A 113 -33.28 9.16 -19.49
N GLY A 114 -33.03 8.22 -20.41
CA GLY A 114 -31.94 7.24 -20.30
C GLY A 114 -30.56 7.89 -20.23
N LEU A 115 -30.32 8.96 -21.01
CA LEU A 115 -29.07 9.74 -20.94
C LEU A 115 -28.91 10.44 -19.58
N LEU A 116 -29.99 11.00 -19.03
CA LEU A 116 -29.97 11.65 -17.72
C LEU A 116 -29.79 10.63 -16.57
N GLU A 117 -30.44 9.47 -16.64
CA GLU A 117 -30.33 8.40 -15.64
C GLU A 117 -28.97 7.69 -15.64
N ALA A 118 -28.42 7.39 -16.82
CA ALA A 118 -27.11 6.76 -16.94
C ALA A 118 -26.00 7.64 -16.32
N LYS A 119 -26.10 8.96 -16.51
CA LYS A 119 -25.13 9.91 -15.96
C LYS A 119 -25.30 10.17 -14.46
N ALA A 120 -26.52 10.10 -13.95
CA ALA A 120 -26.79 10.09 -12.52
C ALA A 120 -26.18 8.87 -11.83
N LYS A 121 -26.14 7.71 -12.49
CA LYS A 121 -25.49 6.50 -11.96
C LYS A 121 -23.96 6.57 -11.98
N THR A 122 -23.36 7.24 -12.97
CA THR A 122 -21.89 7.41 -13.05
C THR A 122 -21.35 8.48 -12.10
N THR A 123 -22.20 9.39 -11.61
CA THR A 123 -21.82 10.54 -10.79
C THR A 123 -22.43 10.44 -9.41
N ILE A 124 -21.63 10.15 -8.39
CA ILE A 124 -22.09 10.08 -6.99
C ILE A 124 -21.38 11.13 -6.13
N THR A 125 -22.05 11.56 -5.06
CA THR A 125 -21.49 12.53 -4.10
C THR A 125 -20.69 11.85 -2.99
N ASP A 126 -21.11 10.64 -2.58
CA ASP A 126 -20.49 9.84 -1.53
C ASP A 126 -20.22 8.42 -2.05
N VAL A 127 -19.03 7.88 -1.79
CA VAL A 127 -18.64 6.52 -2.21
C VAL A 127 -19.53 5.42 -1.64
N THR A 128 -20.24 5.66 -0.53
CA THR A 128 -21.20 4.71 0.05
C THR A 128 -22.44 4.49 -0.80
N GLN A 129 -22.66 5.33 -1.83
CA GLN A 129 -23.71 5.11 -2.85
C GLN A 129 -23.32 4.04 -3.87
N SER A 130 -22.03 3.69 -3.98
CA SER A 130 -21.56 2.61 -4.85
C SER A 130 -21.98 1.25 -4.33
N LYS A 131 -22.52 0.41 -5.22
CA LYS A 131 -22.90 -0.96 -4.90
C LYS A 131 -21.69 -1.80 -4.50
N ILE A 132 -20.55 -1.64 -5.18
CA ILE A 132 -19.28 -2.31 -4.83
C ILE A 132 -18.87 -1.97 -3.38
N ILE A 133 -19.01 -0.71 -2.96
CA ILE A 133 -18.65 -0.28 -1.61
C ILE A 133 -19.65 -0.77 -0.56
N GLN A 134 -20.95 -0.78 -0.87
CA GLN A 134 -21.98 -1.36 0.01
C GLN A 134 -21.77 -2.87 0.21
N ASP A 135 -21.49 -3.61 -0.85
CA ASP A 135 -21.15 -5.04 -0.79
C ASP A 135 -19.87 -5.27 0.03
N PHE A 136 -18.87 -4.40 -0.09
CA PHE A 136 -17.62 -4.47 0.68
C PHE A 136 -17.85 -4.26 2.19
N LEU A 137 -18.73 -3.32 2.55
CA LEU A 137 -19.06 -3.02 3.94
C LEU A 137 -19.81 -4.17 4.61
N THR A 138 -20.79 -4.75 3.92
CA THR A 138 -21.69 -5.77 4.48
C THR A 138 -21.05 -7.16 4.57
N ARG A 139 -20.15 -7.52 3.66
CA ARG A 139 -19.58 -8.88 3.62
C ARG A 139 -18.41 -9.06 4.60
N PRO A 140 -18.30 -10.21 5.30
CA PRO A 140 -17.10 -10.56 6.04
C PRO A 140 -15.98 -10.91 5.04
N ILE A 141 -14.88 -10.16 5.10
CA ILE A 141 -13.75 -10.32 4.16
C ILE A 141 -12.56 -10.88 4.90
N ARG A 142 -12.11 -12.07 4.50
CA ARG A 142 -10.93 -12.72 5.07
C ARG A 142 -9.66 -11.92 4.74
N LYS A 143 -8.79 -11.73 5.73
CA LYS A 143 -7.45 -11.15 5.52
C LYS A 143 -6.61 -12.13 4.69
N ARG A 144 -5.80 -11.60 3.76
CA ARG A 144 -4.89 -12.40 2.92
C ARG A 144 -3.75 -13.06 3.70
N SER A 145 -3.40 -12.56 4.89
CA SER A 145 -2.40 -13.17 5.76
C SER A 145 -3.07 -14.20 6.67
N ILE A 146 -2.95 -15.48 6.31
CA ILE A 146 -3.43 -16.60 7.11
C ILE A 146 -2.40 -16.83 8.23
N ILE A 147 -2.80 -16.61 9.48
CA ILE A 147 -2.13 -17.24 10.62
C ILE A 147 -2.74 -18.65 10.65
N ALA A 148 -1.91 -19.70 10.56
CA ALA A 148 -2.39 -21.07 10.58
C ALA A 148 -3.30 -21.29 11.81
N GLY A 149 -4.54 -21.74 11.59
CA GLY A 149 -5.50 -22.07 12.65
C GLY A 149 -6.52 -21.00 13.05
N HIS A 150 -6.48 -19.77 12.51
CA HIS A 150 -7.48 -18.73 12.82
C HIS A 150 -8.00 -18.00 11.59
N GLU A 151 -9.33 -17.99 11.39
CA GLU A 151 -9.97 -17.15 10.37
C GLU A 151 -9.96 -15.68 10.81
N VAL A 152 -9.03 -14.89 10.27
CA VAL A 152 -8.95 -13.45 10.58
C VAL A 152 -9.68 -12.66 9.49
N PHE A 153 -10.76 -11.97 9.86
CA PHE A 153 -11.51 -11.07 8.98
C PHE A 153 -11.03 -9.61 9.11
N LEU A 154 -11.27 -8.78 8.09
CA LEU A 154 -11.04 -7.34 8.16
C LEU A 154 -11.93 -6.73 9.24
N SER A 155 -11.33 -5.89 10.09
CA SER A 155 -12.09 -5.12 11.10
C SER A 155 -12.84 -3.96 10.44
N ASP A 156 -13.88 -3.45 11.09
CA ASP A 156 -14.61 -2.26 10.60
C ASP A 156 -13.70 -1.04 10.48
N ARG A 157 -12.70 -0.92 11.39
CA ARG A 157 -11.67 0.11 11.31
C ARG A 157 -10.82 -0.02 10.04
N ASP A 158 -10.47 -1.24 9.64
CA ASP A 158 -9.73 -1.50 8.39
C ASP A 158 -10.58 -1.12 7.17
N LYS A 159 -11.86 -1.54 7.15
CA LYS A 159 -12.83 -1.21 6.09
C LYS A 159 -13.02 0.30 5.95
N ALA A 160 -13.24 1.02 7.05
CA ALA A 160 -13.38 2.46 7.06
C ALA A 160 -12.14 3.17 6.51
N GLN A 161 -10.94 2.68 6.82
CA GLN A 161 -9.70 3.25 6.29
C GLN A 161 -9.55 3.03 4.78
N ILE A 162 -10.02 1.90 4.26
CA ILE A 162 -10.02 1.61 2.82
C ILE A 162 -11.02 2.53 2.10
N ILE A 163 -12.22 2.72 2.66
CA ILE A 163 -13.24 3.62 2.10
C ILE A 163 -12.76 5.06 2.06
N ARG A 164 -12.05 5.53 3.08
CA ARG A 164 -11.40 6.87 3.04
C ARG A 164 -10.42 7.03 1.88
N ILE A 165 -9.75 5.96 1.47
CA ILE A 165 -8.85 6.01 0.30
C ILE A 165 -9.68 6.13 -0.98
N VAL A 166 -10.73 5.32 -1.13
CA VAL A 166 -11.66 5.42 -2.28
C VAL A 166 -12.26 6.82 -2.37
N GLN A 167 -12.72 7.38 -1.25
CA GLN A 167 -13.26 8.73 -1.17
C GLN A 167 -12.24 9.78 -1.61
N ARG A 168 -10.99 9.70 -1.13
CA ARG A 168 -9.93 10.63 -1.56
C ARG A 168 -9.60 10.55 -3.05
N ILE A 169 -9.63 9.34 -3.63
CA ILE A 169 -9.45 9.16 -5.08
C ILE A 169 -10.62 9.79 -5.83
N MET A 170 -11.86 9.56 -5.39
CA MET A 170 -13.06 10.14 -5.99
C MET A 170 -13.08 11.67 -5.89
N ASP A 171 -12.70 12.24 -4.74
CA ASP A 171 -12.62 13.68 -4.53
C ASP A 171 -11.57 14.31 -5.46
N TYR A 172 -10.40 13.68 -5.61
CA TYR A 172 -9.39 14.12 -6.57
C TYR A 172 -9.90 14.03 -8.02
N MET A 173 -10.59 12.95 -8.39
CA MET A 173 -11.21 12.82 -9.71
C MET A 173 -12.23 13.94 -9.95
N ARG A 174 -13.04 14.28 -8.94
CA ARG A 174 -14.01 15.39 -9.00
C ARG A 174 -13.32 16.73 -9.21
N GLU A 175 -12.28 17.03 -8.43
CA GLU A 175 -11.51 18.27 -8.55
C GLU A 175 -10.86 18.43 -9.93
N LYS A 176 -10.39 17.32 -10.52
CA LYS A 176 -9.74 17.31 -11.84
C LYS A 176 -10.70 17.07 -13.00
N GLY A 177 -12.00 16.99 -12.75
CA GLY A 177 -13.02 16.76 -13.79
C GLY A 177 -12.96 15.38 -14.45
N ILE A 178 -12.36 14.38 -13.80
CA ILE A 178 -12.22 13.01 -14.30
C ILE A 178 -13.48 12.22 -13.97
N GLN A 179 -14.05 11.54 -14.97
CA GLN A 179 -15.25 10.71 -14.86
C GLN A 179 -14.93 9.26 -15.23
N PRO A 180 -15.66 8.24 -14.71
CA PRO A 180 -16.80 8.36 -13.79
C PRO A 180 -16.37 8.51 -12.32
N LEU A 181 -17.18 9.21 -11.51
CA LEU A 181 -16.94 9.34 -10.07
C LEU A 181 -17.38 8.11 -9.27
N ASN A 182 -18.34 7.33 -9.78
CA ASN A 182 -18.83 6.14 -9.10
C ASN A 182 -17.84 4.95 -9.24
N PRO A 183 -17.32 4.39 -8.13
CA PRO A 183 -16.47 3.19 -8.13
C PRO A 183 -17.04 1.97 -8.85
N ASP A 184 -18.36 1.88 -9.02
CA ASP A 184 -19.01 0.80 -9.79
C ASP A 184 -18.57 0.76 -11.25
N PHE A 185 -18.05 1.88 -11.78
CA PHE A 185 -17.63 2.04 -13.17
C PHE A 185 -16.12 2.25 -13.33
N TRP A 186 -15.35 2.10 -12.26
CA TRP A 186 -13.89 2.24 -12.32
C TRP A 186 -13.24 1.02 -12.96
N ASN A 187 -12.17 1.26 -13.71
CA ASN A 187 -11.25 0.22 -14.15
C ASN A 187 -9.84 0.45 -13.57
N GLU A 188 -9.02 -0.59 -13.63
CA GLU A 188 -7.67 -0.60 -13.06
C GLU A 188 -6.78 0.51 -13.62
N ASP A 189 -6.71 0.62 -14.95
CA ASP A 189 -5.82 1.58 -15.63
C ASP A 189 -6.15 3.02 -15.28
N GLN A 190 -7.45 3.35 -15.24
CA GLN A 190 -7.92 4.67 -14.86
C GLN A 190 -7.52 5.01 -13.43
N VAL A 191 -7.78 4.10 -12.48
CA VAL A 191 -7.45 4.33 -11.07
C VAL A 191 -5.93 4.41 -10.88
N LEU A 192 -5.17 3.60 -11.60
CA LEU A 192 -3.71 3.65 -11.59
C LEU A 192 -3.19 5.00 -12.07
N GLN A 193 -3.70 5.50 -13.20
CA GLN A 193 -3.33 6.82 -13.74
C GLN A 193 -3.68 7.94 -12.78
N VAL A 194 -4.84 7.87 -12.11
CA VAL A 194 -5.23 8.85 -11.09
C VAL A 194 -4.25 8.84 -9.92
N ILE A 195 -3.94 7.65 -9.38
CA ILE A 195 -2.98 7.51 -8.27
C ILE A 195 -1.58 8.00 -8.68
N GLU A 196 -1.15 7.75 -9.92
CA GLU A 196 0.12 8.23 -10.46
C GLU A 196 0.16 9.76 -10.51
N ARG A 197 -0.90 10.40 -11.01
CA ARG A 197 -1.03 11.86 -11.05
C ARG A 197 -1.02 12.46 -9.65
N MET A 198 -1.74 11.85 -8.69
CA MET A 198 -1.72 12.28 -7.29
C MET A 198 -0.31 12.23 -6.70
N TYR A 199 0.51 11.27 -7.09
CA TYR A 199 1.92 11.20 -6.68
C TYR A 199 2.78 12.27 -7.35
N GLN A 200 2.66 12.42 -8.67
CA GLN A 200 3.42 13.40 -9.45
C GLN A 200 3.13 14.85 -9.01
N GLU A 201 1.88 15.14 -8.66
CA GLU A 201 1.44 16.44 -8.14
C GLU A 201 1.72 16.63 -6.63
N GLY A 202 2.33 15.66 -5.95
CA GLY A 202 2.70 15.75 -4.53
C GLY A 202 1.54 15.62 -3.54
N VAL A 203 0.34 15.25 -3.99
CA VAL A 203 -0.85 15.01 -3.15
C VAL A 203 -0.63 13.81 -2.23
N ILE A 204 0.10 12.80 -2.72
CA ILE A 204 0.49 11.62 -1.95
C ILE A 204 1.97 11.30 -2.14
N SER A 205 2.59 10.69 -1.13
CA SER A 205 3.96 10.18 -1.22
C SER A 205 4.03 8.83 -1.96
N GLN A 206 5.22 8.44 -2.41
CA GLN A 206 5.48 7.13 -3.02
C GLN A 206 5.08 5.96 -2.11
N GLU A 207 5.23 6.12 -0.79
CA GLU A 207 4.79 5.14 0.20
C GLU A 207 3.26 5.05 0.27
N GLN A 208 2.57 6.20 0.26
CA GLN A 208 1.11 6.26 0.28
C GLN A 208 0.53 5.64 -1.00
N LYS A 209 1.09 5.95 -2.17
CA LYS A 209 0.73 5.34 -3.45
C LYS A 209 0.69 3.80 -3.37
N ARG A 210 1.80 3.18 -2.96
CA ARG A 210 1.87 1.71 -2.80
C ARG A 210 0.87 1.19 -1.77
N ARG A 211 0.73 1.88 -0.63
CA ARG A 211 -0.20 1.48 0.44
C ARG A 211 -1.66 1.54 -0.02
N TRP A 212 -2.01 2.53 -0.84
CA TRP A 212 -3.35 2.69 -1.38
C TRP A 212 -3.67 1.58 -2.36
N MET A 213 -2.76 1.28 -3.30
CA MET A 213 -2.91 0.16 -4.23
C MET A 213 -3.13 -1.18 -3.48
N ILE A 214 -2.38 -1.46 -2.41
CA ILE A 214 -2.55 -2.68 -1.60
C ILE A 214 -3.94 -2.73 -0.94
N LYS A 215 -4.40 -1.59 -0.44
CA LYS A 215 -5.67 -1.47 0.27
C LYS A 215 -6.88 -1.57 -0.66
N LEU A 216 -6.77 -1.05 -1.87
CA LEU A 216 -7.83 -1.19 -2.87
C LEU A 216 -8.08 -2.66 -3.23
N ARG A 217 -7.02 -3.48 -3.33
CA ARG A 217 -7.12 -4.94 -3.57
C ARG A 217 -7.82 -5.73 -2.45
N ALA A 218 -8.11 -5.10 -1.31
CA ALA A 218 -8.92 -5.71 -0.27
C ALA A 218 -10.42 -5.70 -0.61
N ILE A 219 -10.86 -4.82 -1.53
CA ILE A 219 -12.21 -4.82 -2.07
C ILE A 219 -12.33 -5.98 -3.06
N PRO A 220 -13.30 -6.91 -2.90
CA PRO A 220 -13.40 -8.11 -3.74
C PRO A 220 -13.46 -7.82 -5.24
N ALA A 221 -14.16 -6.77 -5.66
CA ALA A 221 -14.26 -6.36 -7.06
C ALA A 221 -12.90 -5.92 -7.65
N PHE A 222 -11.99 -5.43 -6.81
CA PHE A 222 -10.67 -4.90 -7.20
C PHE A 222 -9.53 -5.86 -6.85
N LYS A 223 -9.85 -7.12 -6.51
CA LYS A 223 -8.90 -8.09 -5.95
C LYS A 223 -7.67 -8.30 -6.85
N ASN A 224 -7.90 -8.30 -8.16
CA ASN A 224 -6.91 -8.60 -9.19
C ASN A 224 -6.23 -7.35 -9.75
N TRP A 225 -6.58 -6.16 -9.26
CA TRP A 225 -5.94 -4.93 -9.71
C TRP A 225 -4.46 -4.87 -9.29
N PHE A 226 -3.65 -4.22 -10.12
CA PHE A 226 -2.24 -3.89 -9.97
C PHE A 226 -1.32 -5.13 -9.89
N GLU A 227 -1.74 -6.23 -10.51
CA GLU A 227 -0.91 -7.42 -10.62
C GLU A 227 0.34 -7.14 -11.46
N GLY A 228 1.50 -7.65 -11.03
CA GLY A 228 2.79 -7.38 -11.66
C GLY A 228 3.45 -6.04 -11.28
N LEU A 229 2.69 -4.96 -11.09
CA LEU A 229 3.22 -3.65 -10.65
C LEU A 229 3.59 -3.63 -9.16
N MET A 230 2.88 -4.43 -8.38
CA MET A 230 3.26 -4.76 -7.02
C MET A 230 3.58 -6.25 -7.00
N GLY A 231 4.87 -6.59 -6.82
CA GLY A 231 5.26 -7.97 -6.54
C GLY A 231 4.52 -8.52 -5.29
N ALA A 232 4.81 -9.74 -4.86
CA ALA A 232 4.15 -10.39 -3.72
C ALA A 232 4.30 -9.68 -2.34
N ALA A 233 4.78 -8.44 -2.29
CA ALA A 233 4.92 -7.64 -1.07
C ALA A 233 3.58 -7.01 -0.65
N THR A 234 3.04 -7.48 0.48
CA THR A 234 1.81 -6.96 1.12
C THR A 234 2.06 -5.75 2.04
N LYS A 235 3.33 -5.35 2.24
CA LYS A 235 3.75 -4.18 3.02
C LYS A 235 5.00 -3.55 2.41
N PHE A 236 5.04 -2.22 2.32
CA PHE A 236 6.27 -1.47 2.07
C PHE A 236 7.06 -1.37 3.38
N ALA A 237 8.36 -1.63 3.32
CA ALA A 237 9.26 -1.50 4.44
C ALA A 237 10.31 -0.44 4.09
N LYS A 238 10.40 0.63 4.87
CA LYS A 238 11.54 1.53 4.78
C LYS A 238 12.73 0.84 5.45
N PRO A 239 13.82 0.56 4.73
CA PRO A 239 15.02 -0.01 5.34
C PRO A 239 15.52 0.94 6.44
N VAL A 240 15.69 0.43 7.65
CA VAL A 240 16.36 1.14 8.74
C VAL A 240 17.85 0.83 8.67
N GLU A 241 18.67 1.84 8.42
CA GLU A 241 20.14 1.70 8.24
C GLU A 241 20.93 1.62 9.56
N ARG A 242 20.26 1.79 10.71
CA ARG A 242 20.91 1.78 12.03
C ARG A 242 21.35 0.36 12.40
N VAL A 243 22.64 0.06 12.23
CA VAL A 243 23.29 -1.18 12.64
C VAL A 243 24.72 -0.88 13.12
N ILE A 244 25.29 -1.80 13.87
CA ILE A 244 26.72 -1.88 14.15
C ILE A 244 27.30 -3.13 13.48
N PHE A 245 28.59 -3.10 13.17
CA PHE A 245 29.32 -4.19 12.53
C PHE A 245 30.29 -4.87 13.50
N TYR A 246 31.00 -5.91 13.04
CA TYR A 246 31.85 -6.71 13.92
C TYR A 246 32.96 -5.88 14.56
N LYS A 247 33.52 -4.93 13.80
CA LYS A 247 34.51 -3.96 14.33
C LYS A 247 33.97 -3.15 15.51
N ASP A 248 32.70 -2.75 15.47
CA ASP A 248 32.08 -1.99 16.55
C ASP A 248 31.85 -2.89 17.78
N TYR A 249 31.45 -4.16 17.57
CA TYR A 249 31.39 -5.15 18.65
C TYR A 249 32.74 -5.29 19.38
N LEU A 250 33.85 -5.40 18.62
CA LEU A 250 35.20 -5.48 19.20
C LEU A 250 35.56 -4.22 20.01
N LYS A 251 35.14 -3.03 19.55
CA LYS A 251 35.30 -1.80 20.34
C LYS A 251 34.50 -1.83 21.65
N VAL A 252 33.26 -2.34 21.62
CA VAL A 252 32.44 -2.50 22.83
C VAL A 252 33.10 -3.45 23.82
N LYS A 253 33.66 -4.56 23.34
CA LYS A 253 34.44 -5.50 24.16
C LYS A 253 35.66 -4.81 24.78
N GLU A 254 36.35 -3.98 24.02
CA GLU A 254 37.49 -3.21 24.52
C GLU A 254 37.07 -2.18 25.58
N PHE A 255 35.94 -1.51 25.42
CA PHE A 255 35.40 -0.61 26.44
C PHE A 255 35.07 -1.33 27.75
N TRP A 256 34.61 -2.57 27.69
CA TRP A 256 34.43 -3.40 28.89
C TRP A 256 35.77 -3.73 29.55
N ARG A 257 36.78 -4.16 28.78
CA ARG A 257 38.13 -4.43 29.29
C ARG A 257 38.78 -3.20 29.94
N GLN A 258 38.47 -2.01 29.43
CA GLN A 258 38.90 -0.71 29.98
C GLN A 258 38.05 -0.23 31.17
N GLY A 259 37.05 -1.00 31.62
CA GLY A 259 36.17 -0.62 32.73
C GLY A 259 35.14 0.48 32.41
N LYS A 260 35.00 0.89 31.15
CA LYS A 260 33.98 1.88 30.72
C LYS A 260 32.58 1.27 30.69
N LEU A 261 32.48 -0.05 30.55
CA LEU A 261 31.25 -0.82 30.69
C LEU A 261 31.40 -1.85 31.81
N THR A 262 30.33 -2.08 32.56
CA THR A 262 30.33 -3.19 33.55
C THR A 262 30.24 -4.55 32.83
N GLU A 263 30.62 -5.62 33.52
CA GLU A 263 30.50 -6.99 32.98
C GLU A 263 29.05 -7.31 32.60
N GLN A 264 28.08 -6.88 33.42
CA GLN A 264 26.65 -7.06 33.13
C GLN A 264 26.21 -6.31 31.87
N GLU A 265 26.64 -5.04 31.72
CA GLU A 265 26.33 -4.22 30.55
C GLU A 265 26.85 -4.87 29.27
N PHE A 266 28.10 -5.32 29.29
CA PHE A 266 28.72 -6.01 28.16
C PHE A 266 28.05 -7.34 27.87
N LEU A 267 27.89 -8.20 28.89
CA LEU A 267 27.40 -9.55 28.74
C LEU A 267 25.98 -9.59 28.17
N VAL A 268 25.07 -8.76 28.69
CA VAL A 268 23.69 -8.71 28.18
C VAL A 268 23.65 -8.16 26.75
N PHE A 269 24.46 -7.14 26.44
CA PHE A 269 24.57 -6.62 25.08
C PHE A 269 25.09 -7.68 24.09
N ALA A 270 26.20 -8.36 24.44
CA ALA A 270 26.81 -9.38 23.61
C ALA A 270 25.89 -10.60 23.44
N LEU A 271 25.20 -11.00 24.51
CA LEU A 271 24.22 -12.08 24.46
C LEU A 271 23.03 -11.75 23.55
N HIS A 272 22.49 -10.53 23.62
CA HIS A 272 21.42 -10.12 22.73
C HIS A 272 21.88 -10.08 21.27
N LEU A 273 23.10 -9.61 21.02
CA LEU A 273 23.69 -9.57 19.68
C LEU A 273 23.88 -11.00 19.11
N ALA A 274 24.40 -11.92 19.92
CA ALA A 274 24.64 -13.31 19.54
C ALA A 274 23.35 -14.10 19.32
N THR A 275 22.40 -13.99 20.25
CA THR A 275 21.13 -14.71 20.17
C THR A 275 20.20 -14.14 19.11
N ARG A 276 20.35 -12.86 18.79
CA ARG A 276 19.43 -12.09 17.94
C ARG A 276 17.98 -12.18 18.42
N ALA A 277 17.74 -12.57 19.68
CA ALA A 277 16.42 -12.75 20.23
C ALA A 277 15.63 -11.43 20.15
N ARG A 278 14.31 -11.49 20.18
CA ARG A 278 13.54 -10.27 20.50
C ARG A 278 13.78 -9.91 21.96
N GLU A 279 13.25 -8.78 22.37
CA GLU A 279 13.43 -8.26 23.70
C GLU A 279 12.59 -9.03 24.73
N GLY A 280 11.31 -9.25 24.41
CA GLY A 280 10.37 -9.92 25.30
C GLY A 280 9.75 -9.00 26.36
N TRP A 281 9.58 -7.70 26.09
CA TRP A 281 8.97 -6.74 27.02
C TRP A 281 7.54 -7.11 27.46
N GLU A 282 6.79 -7.75 26.58
CA GLU A 282 5.41 -8.18 26.84
C GLU A 282 5.31 -9.62 27.35
N SER A 283 6.44 -10.22 27.77
CA SER A 283 6.49 -11.65 28.15
C SER A 283 6.09 -11.94 29.60
N GLY A 284 5.69 -10.91 30.36
CA GLY A 284 5.27 -11.02 31.76
C GLY A 284 5.52 -9.70 32.51
N ASN A 285 5.39 -9.74 33.84
CA ASN A 285 5.80 -8.64 34.72
C ASN A 285 7.20 -8.86 35.30
N ASP A 286 7.51 -10.10 35.69
CA ASP A 286 8.76 -10.50 36.31
C ASP A 286 9.67 -11.28 35.34
N LEU A 287 10.99 -11.10 35.48
CA LEU A 287 11.99 -11.77 34.66
C LEU A 287 12.02 -13.30 34.91
N GLU A 288 11.67 -13.74 36.12
CA GLU A 288 11.56 -15.16 36.45
C GLU A 288 10.38 -15.83 35.75
N ASP A 289 9.31 -15.10 35.44
CA ASP A 289 8.13 -15.63 34.74
C ASP A 289 8.15 -15.37 33.23
N ALA A 290 9.08 -14.53 32.76
CA ALA A 290 9.27 -14.22 31.34
C ALA A 290 9.43 -15.51 30.53
N LYS A 291 8.59 -15.69 29.49
CA LYS A 291 8.54 -16.95 28.72
C LYS A 291 9.28 -16.91 27.40
N SER A 292 9.58 -15.74 26.85
CA SER A 292 10.02 -15.60 25.46
C SER A 292 11.21 -14.67 25.31
N SER A 293 12.02 -14.96 24.29
CA SER A 293 13.05 -14.08 23.75
C SER A 293 14.15 -13.76 24.77
N LEU A 294 14.76 -12.57 24.76
CA LEU A 294 15.87 -12.21 25.63
C LEU A 294 15.48 -12.26 27.12
N CYS A 295 14.36 -11.64 27.51
CA CYS A 295 13.84 -11.71 28.87
C CYS A 295 13.55 -13.15 29.32
N GLY A 296 13.10 -14.00 28.39
CA GLY A 296 12.71 -15.38 28.65
C GLY A 296 13.84 -16.40 28.58
N LEU A 297 15.10 -15.99 28.50
CA LEU A 297 16.22 -16.92 28.57
C LEU A 297 16.30 -17.56 29.97
N LYS A 298 16.38 -18.89 30.02
CA LYS A 298 16.40 -19.67 31.25
C LYS A 298 17.62 -20.57 31.37
N TRP A 299 18.13 -20.76 32.57
CA TRP A 299 19.29 -21.61 32.84
C TRP A 299 19.01 -23.09 32.57
N GLU A 300 17.80 -23.57 32.86
CA GLU A 300 17.37 -24.94 32.55
C GLU A 300 17.32 -25.25 31.04
N ASN A 301 17.41 -24.20 30.19
CA ASN A 301 17.46 -24.32 28.74
C ASN A 301 18.90 -24.21 28.18
N VAL A 302 19.92 -24.24 29.04
CA VAL A 302 21.34 -24.19 28.63
C VAL A 302 21.93 -25.59 28.63
N SER A 303 22.44 -26.00 27.47
CA SER A 303 23.39 -27.11 27.34
C SER A 303 24.80 -26.58 27.60
N TRP A 304 25.48 -27.13 28.60
CA TRP A 304 26.86 -26.77 28.95
C TRP A 304 27.93 -27.40 28.04
N ARG A 305 27.48 -27.96 26.91
CA ARG A 305 28.26 -28.41 25.77
C ARG A 305 27.79 -27.63 24.55
N GLY A 306 28.69 -26.88 23.92
CA GLY A 306 28.40 -26.08 22.74
C GLY A 306 28.42 -26.87 21.44
N ASP A 307 27.83 -26.29 20.41
CA ASP A 307 27.75 -26.86 19.06
C ASP A 307 28.95 -26.49 18.19
N PHE A 308 29.60 -25.36 18.46
CA PHE A 308 30.71 -24.86 17.63
C PHE A 308 32.09 -25.05 18.28
N ARG A 309 32.17 -25.08 19.61
CA ARG A 309 33.42 -25.24 20.37
C ARG A 309 33.18 -26.11 21.59
N GLU A 310 34.19 -26.85 22.03
CA GLU A 310 34.05 -27.73 23.20
C GLU A 310 33.75 -26.93 24.50
N ASP A 311 34.41 -25.78 24.67
CA ASP A 311 34.26 -24.96 25.87
C ASP A 311 33.05 -24.00 25.84
N SER A 312 32.29 -23.98 24.75
CA SER A 312 31.11 -23.12 24.62
C SER A 312 29.85 -23.78 25.20
N ILE A 313 28.70 -23.13 25.00
CA ILE A 313 27.40 -23.55 25.51
C ILE A 313 26.37 -23.37 24.41
N THR A 314 25.29 -24.15 24.44
CA THR A 314 24.14 -23.93 23.55
C THR A 314 22.93 -23.54 24.38
N ILE A 315 22.28 -22.44 24.01
CA ILE A 315 21.09 -21.90 24.68
C ILE A 315 19.87 -22.19 23.81
N LYS A 316 18.87 -22.84 24.39
CA LYS A 316 17.56 -23.05 23.75
C LYS A 316 16.65 -21.83 24.02
N ILE A 317 16.15 -21.21 22.97
CA ILE A 317 15.45 -19.92 23.03
C ILE A 317 14.05 -20.08 22.46
N TYR A 318 13.02 -19.87 23.30
CA TYR A 318 11.64 -19.84 22.83
C TYR A 318 11.26 -18.44 22.34
N GLU A 319 10.62 -18.37 21.17
CA GLU A 319 10.14 -17.13 20.57
C GLU A 319 8.63 -17.22 20.31
N HIS A 320 7.83 -16.62 21.21
CA HIS A 320 6.37 -16.70 21.20
C HIS A 320 5.74 -16.19 19.90
N LYS A 321 6.27 -15.11 19.33
CA LYS A 321 5.73 -14.51 18.10
C LYS A 321 5.78 -15.45 16.89
N THR A 322 6.69 -16.42 16.89
CA THR A 322 6.81 -17.45 15.85
C THR A 322 6.47 -18.85 16.38
N ASN A 323 6.13 -18.97 17.67
CA ASN A 323 5.89 -20.25 18.37
C ASN A 323 6.98 -21.31 18.08
N LYS A 324 8.25 -20.92 18.19
CA LYS A 324 9.40 -21.76 17.82
C LYS A 324 10.51 -21.74 18.85
N TRP A 325 11.23 -22.85 18.91
CA TRP A 325 12.49 -22.97 19.64
C TRP A 325 13.66 -22.79 18.67
N TRP A 326 14.63 -22.00 19.11
CA TRP A 326 15.88 -21.75 18.41
C TRP A 326 17.04 -22.17 19.28
N TYR A 327 18.18 -22.42 18.67
CA TYR A 327 19.41 -22.79 19.35
C TYR A 327 20.47 -21.73 19.09
N CYS A 328 21.18 -21.31 20.13
CA CYS A 328 22.27 -20.35 20.01
C CYS A 328 23.48 -20.83 20.79
N ASP A 329 24.59 -21.06 20.10
CA ASP A 329 25.91 -21.11 20.70
C ASP A 329 26.57 -19.73 20.52
N PRO A 330 26.61 -18.87 21.56
CA PRO A 330 27.08 -17.50 21.42
C PRO A 330 28.58 -17.40 21.06
N SER A 331 29.33 -18.50 21.10
CA SER A 331 30.73 -18.54 20.68
C SER A 331 30.93 -18.32 19.18
N TRP A 332 29.85 -18.38 18.37
CA TRP A 332 29.90 -17.92 16.99
C TRP A 332 30.31 -16.44 16.90
N LEU A 333 29.88 -15.63 17.88
CA LEU A 333 30.24 -14.22 17.97
C LEU A 333 31.54 -14.06 18.77
N ASP A 334 31.56 -14.63 19.99
CA ASP A 334 32.71 -14.57 20.90
C ASP A 334 32.61 -15.62 22.01
N VAL A 335 33.65 -16.44 22.16
CA VAL A 335 33.72 -17.50 23.18
C VAL A 335 33.69 -16.96 24.61
N GLU A 336 34.14 -15.72 24.84
CA GLU A 336 34.11 -15.11 26.17
C GLU A 336 32.67 -14.95 26.69
N ILE A 337 31.66 -14.87 25.82
CA ILE A 337 30.25 -14.82 26.23
C ILE A 337 29.89 -16.09 27.02
N SER A 338 30.27 -17.27 26.50
CA SER A 338 30.03 -18.55 27.17
C SER A 338 30.79 -18.64 28.49
N GLN A 339 32.03 -18.18 28.53
CA GLN A 339 32.85 -18.17 29.75
C GLN A 339 32.27 -17.26 30.83
N LEU A 340 31.80 -16.07 30.46
CA LEU A 340 31.14 -15.16 31.39
C LEU A 340 29.81 -15.70 31.90
N LEU A 341 29.00 -16.34 31.04
CA LEU A 341 27.74 -16.96 31.46
C LEU A 341 27.95 -18.05 32.52
N ARG A 342 29.04 -18.83 32.44
CA ARG A 342 29.38 -19.84 33.45
C ARG A 342 29.53 -19.23 34.86
N LYS A 343 29.98 -17.98 35.00
CA LYS A 343 30.09 -17.28 36.30
C LYS A 343 28.74 -17.02 36.97
N TYR A 344 27.68 -16.89 36.17
CA TYR A 344 26.32 -16.59 36.63
C TYR A 344 25.40 -17.81 36.64
N ALA A 345 25.92 -18.98 36.26
CA ALA A 345 25.17 -20.20 36.09
C ALA A 345 24.35 -20.55 37.33
N ARG A 346 23.12 -21.03 37.10
CA ARG A 346 22.25 -21.61 38.11
C ARG A 346 21.65 -22.90 37.57
N GLU A 347 21.04 -23.68 38.45
CA GLU A 347 20.29 -24.87 38.04
C GLU A 347 19.03 -24.51 37.24
N LYS A 348 18.32 -23.46 37.66
CA LYS A 348 17.07 -22.98 37.05
C LYS A 348 16.88 -21.47 37.20
N GLY A 349 15.97 -20.92 36.41
CA GLY A 349 15.50 -19.53 36.51
C GLY A 349 16.09 -18.61 35.43
N SER A 350 15.81 -17.32 35.55
CA SER A 350 16.15 -16.32 34.54
C SER A 350 17.65 -16.04 34.45
N ILE A 351 18.19 -16.14 33.23
CA ILE A 351 19.56 -15.74 32.91
C ILE A 351 19.73 -14.23 33.14
N ILE A 352 18.77 -13.43 32.67
CA ILE A 352 18.82 -11.97 32.77
C ILE A 352 18.74 -11.51 34.23
N ALA A 353 17.84 -12.08 35.03
CA ALA A 353 17.77 -11.75 36.46
C ALA A 353 19.06 -12.15 37.20
N SER A 354 19.65 -13.30 36.83
CA SER A 354 20.89 -13.78 37.46
C SER A 354 22.08 -12.86 37.18
N ILE A 355 22.21 -12.33 35.97
CA ILE A 355 23.28 -11.42 35.57
C ILE A 355 23.07 -10.02 36.16
N THR A 356 21.87 -9.47 35.98
CA THR A 356 21.57 -8.05 36.28
C THR A 356 21.10 -7.80 37.71
N LYS A 357 20.66 -8.85 38.42
CA LYS A 357 20.00 -8.80 39.73
C LYS A 357 18.67 -8.02 39.75
N LEU A 358 18.13 -7.69 38.59
CA LEU A 358 16.81 -7.06 38.46
C LEU A 358 15.71 -8.12 38.60
N LYS A 359 14.54 -7.70 39.09
CA LYS A 359 13.37 -8.57 39.26
C LYS A 359 12.33 -8.39 38.16
N SER A 360 11.96 -7.14 37.88
CA SER A 360 10.90 -6.84 36.91
C SER A 360 11.43 -6.65 35.48
N ILE A 361 10.60 -6.97 34.49
CA ILE A 361 10.89 -6.71 33.08
C ILE A 361 11.02 -5.20 32.81
N LYS A 362 10.21 -4.37 33.48
CA LYS A 362 10.24 -2.91 33.31
C LYS A 362 11.56 -2.30 33.77
N ASP A 363 12.11 -2.76 34.89
CA ASP A 363 13.41 -2.29 35.37
C ASP A 363 14.53 -2.70 34.41
N PHE A 364 14.44 -3.92 33.89
CA PHE A 364 15.38 -4.41 32.89
C PHE A 364 15.28 -3.64 31.57
N GLU A 365 14.07 -3.34 31.07
CA GLU A 365 13.87 -2.51 29.89
C GLU A 365 14.53 -1.13 30.05
N ASN A 366 14.30 -0.48 31.20
CA ASN A 366 14.88 0.83 31.51
C ASN A 366 16.40 0.77 31.67
N TRP A 367 16.92 -0.25 32.35
CA TRP A 367 18.35 -0.48 32.48
C TRP A 367 18.99 -0.71 31.11
N TYR A 368 18.42 -1.60 30.29
CA TYR A 368 18.99 -1.96 29.01
C TYR A 368 18.95 -0.82 27.99
N LYS A 369 17.86 -0.02 27.96
CA LYS A 369 17.82 1.22 27.15
C LYS A 369 18.91 2.22 27.55
N ARG A 370 19.22 2.34 28.85
CA ARG A 370 20.34 3.18 29.33
C ARG A 370 21.68 2.62 28.89
N THR A 371 21.89 1.31 29.01
CA THR A 371 23.10 0.61 28.53
C THR A 371 23.31 0.84 27.04
N LEU A 372 22.28 0.67 26.20
CA LEU A 372 22.38 0.91 24.76
C LEU A 372 22.67 2.37 24.41
N ARG A 373 22.09 3.33 25.15
CA ARG A 373 22.42 4.75 25.01
C ARG A 373 23.88 5.04 25.38
N LYS A 374 24.39 4.42 26.44
CA LYS A 374 25.80 4.52 26.85
C LYS A 374 26.73 3.96 25.78
N ILE A 375 26.45 2.76 25.27
CA ILE A 375 27.22 2.13 24.17
C ILE A 375 27.20 3.01 22.92
N SER A 376 26.05 3.58 22.56
CA SER A 376 25.94 4.47 21.39
C SER A 376 26.83 5.70 21.51
N LYS A 377 26.93 6.29 22.70
CA LYS A 377 27.83 7.42 22.98
C LYS A 377 29.30 7.00 22.91
N LEU A 378 29.66 5.87 23.51
CA LEU A 378 31.03 5.35 23.50
C LEU A 378 31.52 5.01 22.08
N LEU A 379 30.62 4.53 21.23
CA LEU A 379 30.90 4.26 19.81
C LEU A 379 30.80 5.48 18.90
N GLU A 380 30.39 6.64 19.43
CA GLU A 380 30.17 7.88 18.67
C GLU A 380 29.18 7.70 17.50
N LEU A 381 28.13 6.91 17.72
CA LEU A 381 27.14 6.64 16.68
C LEU A 381 26.26 7.87 16.43
N PRO A 382 25.86 8.15 15.17
CA PRO A 382 24.94 9.25 14.84
C PRO A 382 23.49 8.95 15.26
N PHE A 383 23.24 7.85 15.98
CA PHE A 383 21.94 7.42 16.45
C PHE A 383 22.08 6.71 17.81
N THR A 384 20.97 6.63 18.55
CA THR A 384 20.89 5.78 19.74
C THR A 384 20.42 4.38 19.36
N LEU A 385 21.19 3.37 19.75
CA LEU A 385 20.83 1.96 19.61
C LEU A 385 19.54 1.67 20.38
N SER A 386 18.62 1.03 19.69
CA SER A 386 17.47 0.33 20.25
C SER A 386 17.75 -1.17 20.27
N PRO A 387 17.04 -1.93 21.12
CA PRO A 387 17.17 -3.38 21.15
C PRO A 387 16.92 -4.02 19.77
N HIS A 388 16.01 -3.46 18.97
CA HIS A 388 15.77 -3.93 17.62
C HIS A 388 16.92 -3.65 16.65
N ASP A 389 17.72 -2.60 16.87
CA ASP A 389 18.96 -2.35 16.11
C ASP A 389 20.02 -3.43 16.44
N ILE A 390 20.07 -3.94 17.68
CA ILE A 390 20.97 -5.04 18.08
C ILE A 390 20.65 -6.33 17.33
N ARG A 391 19.36 -6.69 17.27
CA ARG A 391 18.91 -7.85 16.48
C ARG A 391 19.31 -7.73 15.00
N ARG A 392 19.19 -6.54 14.40
CA ARG A 392 19.63 -6.29 13.01
C ARG A 392 21.14 -6.39 12.84
N SER A 393 21.86 -5.87 13.82
CA SER A 393 23.33 -5.88 13.84
C SER A 393 23.85 -7.32 13.88
N GLY A 394 23.26 -8.21 14.68
CA GLY A 394 23.68 -9.61 14.72
C GLY A 394 23.56 -10.33 13.37
N LEU A 395 22.48 -10.08 12.61
CA LEU A 395 22.35 -10.62 11.24
C LEU A 395 23.37 -9.99 10.28
N SER A 396 23.61 -8.68 10.40
CA SER A 396 24.56 -7.97 9.55
C SER A 396 26.02 -8.41 9.81
N ILE A 397 26.35 -8.75 11.06
CA ILE A 397 27.64 -9.31 11.45
C ILE A 397 27.81 -10.71 10.86
N LEU A 398 26.80 -11.60 10.96
CA LEU A 398 26.86 -12.92 10.32
C LEU A 398 27.15 -12.81 8.81
N ALA A 399 26.50 -11.85 8.13
CA ALA A 399 26.75 -11.60 6.73
C ALA A 399 28.16 -11.03 6.45
N GLU A 400 28.67 -10.16 7.33
CA GLU A 400 30.05 -9.66 7.27
C GLU A 400 31.06 -10.81 7.40
N LEU A 401 30.81 -11.74 8.32
CA LEU A 401 31.59 -12.96 8.54
C LEU A 401 31.38 -14.05 7.47
N GLY A 402 30.57 -13.78 6.43
CA GLY A 402 30.41 -14.69 5.29
C GLY A 402 29.43 -15.83 5.51
N VAL A 403 28.61 -15.78 6.57
CA VAL A 403 27.56 -16.78 6.78
C VAL A 403 26.45 -16.57 5.74
N PRO A 404 26.10 -17.60 4.94
CA PRO A 404 25.00 -17.50 3.98
C PRO A 404 23.68 -17.14 4.66
N LEU A 405 22.85 -16.34 3.99
CA LEU A 405 21.61 -15.83 4.58
C LEU A 405 20.64 -16.96 4.94
N GLU A 406 20.59 -17.99 4.11
CA GLU A 406 19.80 -19.21 4.28
C GLU A 406 20.18 -19.92 5.57
N ILE A 407 21.48 -20.00 5.86
CA ILE A 407 22.01 -20.59 7.08
C ILE A 407 21.71 -19.69 8.28
N ALA A 408 21.99 -18.39 8.17
CA ALA A 408 21.77 -17.42 9.24
C ALA A 408 20.28 -17.27 9.64
N CYS A 409 19.35 -17.59 8.74
CA CYS A 409 17.91 -17.52 9.00
C CYS A 409 17.27 -18.86 9.37
N SER A 410 17.95 -19.98 9.16
CA SER A 410 17.49 -21.32 9.50
C SER A 410 17.84 -21.73 10.94
N ASP A 411 17.28 -22.86 11.37
CA ASP A 411 17.61 -23.57 12.60
C ASP A 411 18.67 -24.67 12.41
N ARG A 412 19.29 -24.75 11.22
CA ARG A 412 20.29 -25.77 10.89
C ARG A 412 21.59 -25.64 11.68
N LEU A 413 21.92 -24.44 12.13
CA LEU A 413 23.08 -24.16 12.96
C LEU A 413 22.63 -23.34 14.18
N ALA A 414 23.37 -23.47 15.28
CA ALA A 414 23.10 -22.76 16.53
C ALA A 414 23.51 -21.27 16.48
N LEU A 415 23.04 -20.53 15.48
CA LEU A 415 23.34 -19.10 15.28
C LEU A 415 22.31 -18.17 15.95
N GLY A 416 21.43 -18.72 16.78
CA GLY A 416 20.35 -18.00 17.43
C GLY A 416 19.11 -17.85 16.57
N VAL A 417 18.28 -16.84 16.89
CA VAL A 417 16.94 -16.71 16.33
C VAL A 417 16.99 -16.30 14.86
N GLY A 418 16.48 -17.17 14.00
CA GLY A 418 16.33 -16.94 12.56
C GLY A 418 15.00 -16.31 12.15
N TRP A 419 14.69 -16.42 10.86
CA TRP A 419 13.45 -15.97 10.22
C TRP A 419 12.95 -17.03 9.25
N GLU A 420 11.66 -17.35 9.32
CA GLU A 420 11.05 -18.33 8.40
C GLU A 420 10.99 -17.82 6.96
N ASP A 421 10.97 -16.50 6.80
CA ASP A 421 10.89 -15.82 5.52
C ASP A 421 12.18 -15.01 5.29
N LEU A 422 12.97 -15.44 4.31
CA LEU A 422 14.20 -14.75 3.89
C LEU A 422 13.94 -13.31 3.46
N LYS A 423 12.76 -13.02 2.90
CA LYS A 423 12.39 -11.65 2.54
C LYS A 423 12.29 -10.77 3.78
N THR A 424 11.77 -11.29 4.88
CA THR A 424 11.72 -10.54 6.14
C THR A 424 13.13 -10.23 6.64
N ALA A 425 14.05 -11.19 6.60
CA ALA A 425 15.44 -10.97 6.99
C ALA A 425 16.15 -9.95 6.07
N TYR A 426 16.04 -10.14 4.75
CA TYR A 426 16.64 -9.28 3.73
C TYR A 426 16.14 -7.83 3.81
N VAL A 427 14.82 -7.64 3.82
CA VAL A 427 14.22 -6.31 3.76
C VAL A 427 14.40 -5.56 5.07
N TYR A 428 14.12 -6.21 6.21
CA TYR A 428 14.05 -5.50 7.48
C TYR A 428 15.36 -5.49 8.24
N TYR A 429 16.23 -6.50 8.12
CA TYR A 429 17.33 -6.70 9.06
C TYR A 429 18.73 -6.71 8.46
N LEU A 430 18.91 -7.21 7.25
CA LEU A 430 20.24 -7.37 6.66
C LEU A 430 20.80 -6.04 6.14
N ARG A 431 21.98 -5.63 6.62
CA ARG A 431 22.74 -4.52 6.06
C ARG A 431 24.18 -4.95 5.79
N PHE A 432 24.75 -4.44 4.71
CA PHE A 432 26.12 -4.73 4.31
C PHE A 432 27.02 -3.52 4.57
N SER A 433 28.13 -3.74 5.27
CA SER A 433 29.18 -2.73 5.40
C SER A 433 29.84 -2.49 4.04
N LYS A 434 30.55 -1.37 3.90
CA LYS A 434 31.38 -1.11 2.71
C LYS A 434 32.38 -2.24 2.50
N THR A 435 33.01 -2.69 3.58
CA THR A 435 33.94 -3.81 3.61
C THR A 435 33.32 -5.10 3.09
N THR A 436 32.08 -5.43 3.50
CA THR A 436 31.41 -6.63 2.99
C THR A 436 31.16 -6.54 1.48
N LYS A 437 30.73 -5.39 0.98
CA LYS A 437 30.53 -5.18 -0.47
C LYS A 437 31.82 -5.35 -1.25
N GLU A 438 32.92 -4.79 -0.74
CA GLU A 438 34.25 -4.91 -1.34
C GLU A 438 34.79 -6.36 -1.28
N ARG A 439 34.49 -7.12 -0.22
CA ARG A 439 34.84 -8.54 -0.12
C ARG A 439 34.09 -9.36 -1.16
N VAL A 440 32.77 -9.19 -1.26
CA VAL A 440 31.94 -9.90 -2.24
C VAL A 440 32.40 -9.61 -3.66
N LEU A 441 32.74 -8.35 -3.97
CA LEU A 441 33.30 -8.01 -5.28
C LEU A 441 34.62 -8.74 -5.55
N ARG A 442 35.52 -8.80 -4.56
CA ARG A 442 36.78 -9.54 -4.68
C ARG A 442 36.56 -11.04 -4.90
N GLU A 443 35.61 -11.64 -4.20
CA GLU A 443 35.24 -13.06 -4.38
C GLU A 443 34.66 -13.31 -5.78
N ILE A 444 33.84 -12.40 -6.29
CA ILE A 444 33.32 -12.47 -7.66
C ILE A 444 34.45 -12.42 -8.69
N GLU A 445 35.40 -11.48 -8.55
CA GLU A 445 36.52 -11.37 -9.48
C GLU A 445 37.48 -12.56 -9.40
N ALA A 446 37.73 -13.09 -8.20
CA ALA A 446 38.50 -14.32 -8.02
C ALA A 446 37.82 -15.53 -8.67
N ALA A 447 36.51 -15.69 -8.49
CA ALA A 447 35.74 -16.77 -9.10
C ALA A 447 35.72 -16.67 -10.64
N LYS A 448 35.56 -15.47 -11.20
CA LYS A 448 35.66 -15.25 -12.65
C LYS A 448 37.02 -15.69 -13.19
N THR A 449 38.09 -15.32 -12.50
CA THR A 449 39.46 -15.69 -12.89
C THR A 449 39.64 -17.22 -12.91
N ALA A 450 39.14 -17.90 -11.87
CA ALA A 450 39.21 -19.35 -11.75
C ALA A 450 38.36 -20.13 -12.77
N ILE A 451 37.32 -19.51 -13.35
CA ILE A 451 36.48 -20.12 -14.40
C ILE A 451 37.13 -20.00 -15.78
N VAL A 452 37.93 -18.93 -15.99
CA VAL A 452 38.58 -18.66 -17.28
C VAL A 452 39.92 -19.40 -17.40
N SER A 453 40.58 -19.70 -16.28
CA SER A 453 41.74 -20.60 -16.19
C SER A 453 41.33 -22.06 -16.24
#